data_AF-A0AAD9HDW9-F1
#
_entry.id   AF-A0AAD9HDW9-F1
#
_cell.length_a   1.000
_cell.length_b   1.000
_cell.length_c   1.000
_cell.angle_alpha   90.00
_cell.angle_beta   90.00
_cell.angle_gamma   90.00
#
_symmetry.space_group_name_H-M   'P 1'
#
loop_
_entity.id
_entity.type
_entity.pdbx_description
1 polymer ?
#
loop_
_entity_poly.entity_id
_entity_poly.type
_entity_poly.pdbx_seq_one_letter_code
_entity_poly.pdbx_strand_id
1 'polypeptide(L)'
;MAEVYTGPSAANMLANRTLAKEIIARNSDPEPILDADELALLEQFVNDPSRANAILESKGLSADPKNSGSLVAYVIYLHTTDNPALSAEDISSLKAWFGGCGYNSGEDETKEAAIESPESDPFNAGGPKA
;
A
#
# COMPACT_ATOMS: atom_id res chain seq x y z
N MET A 1 -0.36 3.50 30.17
CA MET A 1 1.06 3.86 29.97
C MET A 1 1.35 3.49 28.52
N ALA A 2 1.63 4.46 27.65
CA ALA A 2 2.02 4.17 26.28
C ALA A 2 3.41 3.53 26.32
N GLU A 3 3.56 2.33 25.76
CA GLU A 3 4.87 1.70 25.63
C GLU A 3 5.62 2.47 24.54
N VAL A 4 6.44 3.42 24.99
CA VAL A 4 7.34 4.21 24.17
C VAL A 4 8.08 3.28 23.21
N TYR A 5 8.02 3.59 21.92
CA TYR A 5 8.80 2.92 20.89
C TYR A 5 10.27 2.71 21.34
N THR A 6 10.68 1.45 21.56
CA THR A 6 12.04 1.06 21.99
C THR A 6 12.89 0.46 20.86
N GLY A 7 12.44 0.54 19.62
CA GLY A 7 13.19 0.04 18.46
C GLY A 7 14.27 1.02 17.98
N PRO A 8 15.06 0.63 16.95
CA PRO A 8 16.06 1.50 16.35
C PRO A 8 15.42 2.78 15.79
N SER A 9 16.08 3.92 15.87
CA SER A 9 15.55 5.15 15.27
C SER A 9 15.32 4.97 13.76
N ALA A 10 14.39 5.74 13.19
CA ALA A 10 14.15 5.77 11.75
C ALA A 10 15.44 5.97 10.93
N ALA A 11 16.34 6.83 11.43
CA ALA A 11 17.67 7.02 10.84
C ALA A 11 18.52 5.73 10.86
N ASN A 12 18.50 4.97 11.96
CA ASN A 12 19.19 3.68 12.05
C ASN A 12 18.54 2.63 11.13
N MET A 13 17.22 2.64 10.96
CA MET A 13 16.55 1.73 10.03
C MET A 13 16.90 2.00 8.57
N LEU A 14 16.99 3.28 8.19
CA LEU A 14 17.42 3.70 6.86
C LEU A 14 18.89 3.33 6.62
N ALA A 15 19.77 3.57 7.60
CA ALA A 15 21.19 3.25 7.50
C ALA A 15 21.45 1.75 7.37
N ASN A 16 20.67 0.91 8.06
CA ASN A 16 20.83 -0.54 8.06
C ASN A 16 19.91 -1.27 7.06
N ARG A 17 19.10 -0.54 6.29
CA ARG A 17 18.08 -1.10 5.37
C ARG A 17 17.14 -2.12 6.05
N THR A 18 16.72 -1.81 7.27
CA THR A 18 15.78 -2.65 8.03
C THR A 18 14.37 -2.04 8.12
N LEU A 19 14.15 -0.88 7.51
CA LEU A 19 12.89 -0.13 7.64
C LEU A 19 11.67 -0.95 7.23
N ALA A 20 11.71 -1.58 6.04
CA ALA A 20 10.59 -2.39 5.56
C ALA A 20 10.26 -3.55 6.52
N LYS A 21 11.28 -4.23 7.03
CA LYS A 21 11.11 -5.33 7.99
C LYS A 21 10.48 -4.87 9.30
N GLU A 22 10.96 -3.75 9.85
CA GLU A 22 10.43 -3.21 11.10
C GLU A 22 8.99 -2.72 10.95
N ILE A 23 8.62 -2.11 9.80
CA ILE A 23 7.24 -1.72 9.49
C ILE A 23 6.34 -2.95 9.52
N ILE A 24 6.69 -4.00 8.78
CA ILE A 24 5.90 -5.24 8.72
C ILE A 24 5.77 -5.88 10.10
N ALA A 25 6.86 -5.92 10.87
CA ALA A 25 6.90 -6.58 12.17
C ALA A 25 6.10 -5.85 13.26
N ARG A 26 6.06 -4.51 13.21
CA ARG A 26 5.50 -3.67 14.27
C ARG A 26 4.20 -2.97 13.93
N ASN A 27 3.66 -3.17 12.73
CA ASN A 27 2.40 -2.54 12.34
C ASN A 27 1.22 -2.90 13.27
N SER A 28 1.29 -4.05 13.94
CA SER A 28 0.29 -4.50 14.90
C SER A 28 0.58 -4.09 16.36
N ASP A 29 1.70 -3.41 16.60
CA ASP A 29 2.06 -2.92 17.93
C ASP A 29 1.17 -1.72 18.32
N PRO A 30 0.97 -1.48 19.63
CA PRO A 30 0.18 -0.33 20.10
C PRO A 30 0.79 1.04 19.73
N GLU A 31 2.07 1.08 19.35
CA GLU A 31 2.77 2.27 18.88
C GLU A 31 3.52 1.92 17.58
N PRO A 32 2.83 1.86 16.43
CA PRO A 32 3.43 1.51 15.15
C PRO A 32 4.42 2.59 14.71
N ILE A 33 5.42 2.19 13.91
CA ILE A 33 6.50 3.08 13.43
C ILE A 33 5.96 4.21 12.55
N LEU A 34 4.91 3.91 11.78
CA LEU A 34 4.24 4.81 10.86
C LEU A 34 2.80 5.00 11.31
N ASP A 35 2.28 6.21 11.16
CA ASP A 35 0.86 6.47 11.32
C ASP A 35 0.06 6.01 10.09
N ALA A 36 -1.28 6.12 10.17
CA ALA A 36 -2.17 5.68 9.10
C ALA A 36 -1.98 6.47 7.78
N ASP A 37 -1.64 7.76 7.86
CA ASP A 37 -1.43 8.61 6.69
C ASP A 37 -0.10 8.26 5.99
N GLU A 38 0.93 7.97 6.78
CA GLU A 38 2.22 7.49 6.32
C GLU A 38 2.13 6.08 5.70
N LEU A 39 1.35 5.18 6.31
CA LEU A 39 1.08 3.85 5.75
C LEU A 39 0.39 3.92 4.40
N ALA A 40 -0.66 4.75 4.27
CA ALA A 40 -1.35 4.94 3.00
C ALA A 40 -0.43 5.57 1.93
N LEU A 41 0.47 6.48 2.33
CA LEU A 41 1.46 7.06 1.44
C LEU A 41 2.49 6.00 0.98
N LEU A 42 2.92 5.13 1.90
CA LEU A 42 3.84 4.04 1.60
C LEU A 42 3.20 3.03 0.65
N GLU A 43 1.93 2.70 0.86
CA GLU A 43 1.15 1.80 -0.01
C GLU A 43 1.10 2.31 -1.46
N GLN A 44 0.80 3.61 -1.65
CA GLN A 44 0.79 4.23 -2.98
C GLN A 44 2.15 4.12 -3.66
N PHE A 45 3.22 4.37 -2.91
CA PHE A 45 4.58 4.27 -3.43
C PHE A 45 4.98 2.83 -3.79
N VAL A 46 4.69 1.84 -2.96
CA VAL A 46 5.09 0.45 -3.25
C VAL A 46 4.24 -0.18 -4.36
N ASN A 47 3.01 0.31 -4.56
CA ASN A 47 2.19 -0.09 -5.70
C ASN A 47 2.75 0.41 -7.03
N ASP A 48 3.19 1.68 -7.07
CA ASP A 48 3.81 2.30 -8.24
C ASP A 48 5.04 3.17 -7.88
N PRO A 49 6.21 2.55 -7.68
CA PRO A 49 7.42 3.26 -7.25
C PRO A 49 7.96 4.21 -8.34
N SER A 50 7.58 4.00 -9.60
CA SER A 50 7.95 4.89 -10.71
C SER A 50 7.29 6.26 -10.59
N ARG A 51 6.18 6.35 -9.83
CA ARG A 51 5.46 7.60 -9.57
C ARG A 51 5.92 8.33 -8.31
N ALA A 52 7.05 7.95 -7.72
CA ALA A 52 7.61 8.58 -6.52
C ALA A 52 7.58 10.13 -6.55
N ASN A 53 8.04 10.75 -7.64
CA ASN A 53 7.98 12.21 -7.81
C ASN A 53 6.55 12.75 -7.80
N ALA A 54 5.64 12.14 -8.57
CA ALA A 54 4.25 12.57 -8.65
C ALA A 54 3.51 12.41 -7.31
N ILE A 55 3.86 11.37 -6.54
CA ILE A 55 3.32 11.15 -5.18
C ILE A 55 3.77 12.30 -4.26
N LEU A 56 5.05 12.65 -4.26
CA LEU A 56 5.57 13.79 -3.48
C LEU A 56 4.92 15.11 -3.89
N GLU A 57 4.75 15.36 -5.19
CA GLU A 57 4.07 16.55 -5.72
C GLU A 57 2.61 16.62 -5.26
N SER A 58 1.88 15.50 -5.32
CA SER A 58 0.47 15.44 -4.91
C SER A 58 0.26 15.77 -3.43
N LYS A 59 1.26 15.49 -2.59
CA LYS A 59 1.25 15.77 -1.15
C LYS A 59 1.85 17.16 -0.82
N GLY A 60 2.34 17.90 -1.82
CA GLY A 60 3.02 19.18 -1.60
C GLY A 60 4.41 19.04 -0.96
N LEU A 61 5.01 17.85 -1.02
CA LEU A 61 6.27 17.50 -0.37
C LEU A 61 7.48 17.52 -1.32
N SER A 62 7.26 17.85 -2.59
CA SER A 62 8.30 17.86 -3.64
C SER A 62 9.41 18.89 -3.37
N ALA A 63 9.10 20.00 -2.68
CA ALA A 63 10.06 21.08 -2.43
C ALA A 63 11.02 20.79 -1.26
N ASP A 64 10.54 20.15 -0.19
CA ASP A 64 11.37 19.83 0.98
C ASP A 64 10.80 18.65 1.79
N PRO A 65 11.04 17.41 1.33
CA PRO A 65 10.54 16.23 2.03
C PRO A 65 11.26 15.99 3.36
N LYS A 66 12.45 16.57 3.58
CA LYS A 66 13.18 16.47 4.85
C LYS A 66 12.54 17.30 5.96
N ASN A 67 11.97 18.46 5.61
CA ASN A 67 11.24 19.32 6.55
C ASN A 67 9.75 18.97 6.69
N SER A 68 9.26 17.98 5.94
CA SER A 68 7.86 17.53 6.01
C SER A 68 7.50 16.85 7.34
N GLY A 69 8.50 16.37 8.08
CA GLY A 69 8.29 15.54 9.27
C GLY A 69 7.85 14.10 8.98
N SER A 70 7.59 13.74 7.71
CA SER A 70 7.21 12.39 7.32
C SER A 70 8.42 11.54 6.95
N LEU A 71 8.55 10.39 7.59
CA LEU A 71 9.58 9.41 7.29
C LEU A 71 9.37 8.81 5.90
N VAL A 72 8.12 8.52 5.53
CA VAL A 72 7.78 7.94 4.23
C VAL A 72 8.06 8.91 3.09
N ALA A 73 7.75 10.19 3.25
CA ALA A 73 8.10 11.20 2.26
C ALA A 73 9.61 11.25 2.00
N TYR A 74 10.42 11.14 3.05
CA TYR A 74 11.87 11.09 2.92
C TYR A 74 12.35 9.81 2.21
N VAL A 75 11.73 8.66 2.49
CA VAL A 75 12.02 7.39 1.80
C VAL A 75 11.71 7.48 0.29
N ILE A 76 10.54 8.02 -0.06
CA ILE A 76 10.14 8.21 -1.46
C ILE A 76 11.11 9.15 -2.16
N TYR A 77 11.48 10.25 -1.51
CA TYR A 77 12.49 11.18 -2.03
C TYR A 77 13.82 10.48 -2.28
N LEU A 78 14.33 9.70 -1.33
CA LEU A 78 15.57 8.95 -1.53
C LEU A 78 15.49 7.97 -2.71
N HIS A 79 14.31 7.39 -2.98
CA HIS A 79 14.10 6.54 -4.15
C HIS A 79 14.21 7.28 -5.49
N THR A 80 13.97 8.59 -5.51
CA THR A 80 14.19 9.43 -6.70
C THR A 80 15.66 9.81 -6.91
N THR A 81 16.53 9.47 -5.97
CA THR A 81 17.98 9.73 -6.02
C THR A 81 18.77 8.45 -6.28
N ASP A 82 20.07 8.57 -6.53
CA ASP A 82 20.98 7.42 -6.72
C ASP A 82 21.19 6.56 -5.45
N ASN A 83 20.62 6.94 -4.30
CA ASN A 83 20.74 6.19 -3.05
C ASN A 83 19.36 5.85 -2.44
N PRO A 84 18.63 4.89 -3.03
CA PRO A 84 17.31 4.51 -2.55
C PRO A 84 17.38 3.93 -1.13
N ALA A 85 16.47 4.37 -0.27
CA ALA A 85 16.32 3.86 1.10
C ALA A 85 15.76 2.44 1.15
N LEU A 86 14.89 2.11 0.19
CA LEU A 86 14.29 0.79 0.04
C LEU A 86 14.82 0.15 -1.24
N SER A 87 15.25 -1.09 -1.12
CA SER A 87 15.66 -1.91 -2.25
C SER A 87 14.43 -2.49 -3.00
N ALA A 88 14.65 -3.07 -4.17
CA ALA A 88 13.58 -3.73 -4.91
C ALA A 88 12.96 -4.92 -4.14
N GLU A 89 13.76 -5.64 -3.35
CA GLU A 89 13.27 -6.72 -2.47
C GLU A 89 12.40 -6.18 -1.32
N ASP A 90 12.77 -5.03 -0.75
CA ASP A 90 11.96 -4.36 0.29
C ASP A 90 10.60 -3.93 -0.27
N ILE A 91 10.60 -3.30 -1.45
CA ILE A 91 9.37 -2.85 -2.13
C ILE A 91 8.47 -4.05 -2.45
N SER A 92 9.04 -5.14 -2.95
CA SER A 92 8.29 -6.37 -3.23
C SER A 92 7.69 -6.97 -1.96
N SER A 93 8.45 -7.00 -0.87
CA SER A 93 7.99 -7.52 0.43
C SER A 93 6.87 -6.66 1.03
N LEU A 94 7.00 -5.33 0.97
CA LEU A 94 5.97 -4.39 1.40
C LEU A 94 4.71 -4.53 0.53
N LYS A 95 4.86 -4.60 -0.79
CA LYS A 95 3.74 -4.79 -1.72
C LYS A 95 2.98 -6.09 -1.45
N ALA A 96 3.70 -7.19 -1.20
CA ALA A 96 3.08 -8.47 -0.82
C ALA A 96 2.38 -8.39 0.54
N TRP A 97 2.94 -7.64 1.50
CA TRP A 97 2.33 -7.43 2.80
C TRP A 97 1.02 -6.62 2.71
N PHE A 98 1.01 -5.53 1.94
CA PHE A 98 -0.19 -4.73 1.65
C PHE A 98 -1.24 -5.55 0.89
N GLY A 99 -0.83 -6.35 -0.10
CA GLY A 99 -1.75 -7.07 -0.98
C GLY A 99 -2.22 -8.45 -0.50
N GLY A 100 -1.64 -9.03 0.57
CA GLY A 100 -1.69 -10.48 0.75
C GLY A 100 -1.96 -11.07 2.13
N CYS A 101 -1.64 -10.45 3.27
CA CYS A 101 -1.79 -11.17 4.55
C CYS A 101 -1.76 -10.32 5.84
N GLY A 102 -1.70 -8.99 5.78
CA GLY A 102 -1.47 -8.18 7.00
C GLY A 102 -2.06 -6.78 7.06
N TYR A 103 -2.55 -6.23 5.94
CA TYR A 103 -3.18 -4.92 5.91
C TYR A 103 -4.63 -5.08 5.44
N ASN A 104 -5.60 -4.97 6.36
CA ASN A 104 -7.00 -4.88 6.00
C ASN A 104 -7.28 -3.42 5.55
N SER A 105 -6.78 -3.05 4.38
CA SER A 105 -7.33 -1.90 3.66
C SER A 105 -8.80 -2.22 3.43
N GLY A 106 -9.69 -1.52 4.14
CA GLY A 106 -11.12 -1.81 4.20
C GLY A 106 -11.84 -1.50 2.90
N GLU A 107 -11.51 -2.22 1.83
CA GLU A 107 -12.32 -2.32 0.63
C GLU A 107 -13.08 -3.65 0.70
N ASP A 108 -14.21 -3.58 1.41
CA ASP A 108 -15.34 -4.49 1.26
C ASP A 108 -15.83 -4.39 -0.19
N GLU A 109 -15.12 -5.02 -1.13
CA GLU A 109 -15.63 -5.19 -2.48
C GLU A 109 -16.44 -6.47 -2.50
N THR A 110 -17.70 -6.31 -2.08
CA THR A 110 -18.85 -7.16 -2.41
C THR A 110 -18.75 -7.68 -3.85
N LYS A 111 -18.29 -8.93 -4.02
CA LYS A 111 -18.41 -9.64 -5.30
C LYS A 111 -19.74 -10.41 -5.33
N GLU A 112 -20.84 -9.66 -5.25
CA GLU A 112 -22.15 -10.07 -5.76
C GLU A 112 -22.10 -9.90 -7.29
N ALA A 113 -21.51 -10.86 -7.99
CA ALA A 113 -21.67 -10.95 -9.45
C ALA A 113 -22.88 -11.83 -9.76
N ALA A 114 -24.05 -11.19 -9.71
CA ALA A 114 -25.23 -11.64 -10.40
C ALA A 114 -24.90 -11.93 -11.88
N ILE A 115 -25.22 -13.14 -12.32
CA ILE A 115 -25.46 -13.45 -13.74
C ILE A 115 -26.91 -13.88 -13.86
N GLU A 116 -27.80 -12.89 -13.74
CA GLU A 116 -29.11 -12.93 -14.38
C GLU A 116 -29.01 -12.11 -15.67
N SER A 117 -29.35 -12.74 -16.79
CA SER A 117 -30.08 -12.19 -17.96
C SER A 117 -29.61 -12.85 -19.28
N PRO A 118 -30.41 -12.82 -20.36
CA PRO A 118 -31.88 -12.90 -20.41
C PRO A 118 -32.38 -13.88 -21.51
N GLU A 119 -33.67 -14.16 -21.45
CA GLU A 119 -34.46 -14.87 -22.47
C GLU A 119 -34.26 -14.30 -23.89
N SER A 120 -34.29 -15.17 -24.92
CA SER A 120 -35.19 -15.09 -26.09
C SER A 120 -34.74 -16.04 -27.20
N ASP A 121 -35.61 -16.97 -27.60
CA ASP A 121 -35.92 -17.07 -29.04
C ASP A 121 -37.38 -17.57 -29.23
N PRO A 122 -38.27 -16.73 -29.79
CA PRO A 122 -39.67 -17.06 -30.08
C PRO A 122 -39.84 -17.62 -31.50
N PHE A 123 -40.95 -18.34 -31.72
CA PHE A 123 -41.39 -19.00 -32.97
C PHE A 123 -40.77 -20.41 -33.18
N ASN A 124 -41.52 -21.50 -33.41
CA ASN A 124 -42.83 -21.63 -34.02
C ASN A 124 -43.50 -23.00 -33.71
N ALA A 125 -44.77 -22.88 -33.30
CA ALA A 125 -45.95 -23.74 -33.41
C ALA A 125 -45.89 -25.22 -33.85
N GLY A 126 -46.73 -25.99 -33.16
CA GLY A 126 -47.79 -26.78 -33.82
C GLY A 126 -47.53 -28.27 -33.88
N GLY A 127 -48.02 -29.04 -32.91
CA GLY A 127 -49.24 -29.81 -33.16
C GLY A 127 -49.16 -31.21 -32.54
N PRO A 128 -50.30 -31.89 -32.39
CA PRO A 128 -50.69 -32.40 -31.07
C PRO A 128 -50.42 -33.88 -30.83
N LYS A 129 -50.42 -34.19 -29.54
CA LYS A 129 -50.51 -35.53 -28.95
C LYS A 129 -51.74 -36.29 -29.48
N ALA A 130 -51.52 -37.54 -29.86
CA ALA A 130 -52.47 -38.64 -29.77
C ALA A 130 -51.68 -39.90 -29.40
#